data_AF-A0A349SX23-F1
#
_entry.id   AF-A0A349SX23-F1
#
_cell.length_a   1.000
_cell.length_b   1.000
_cell.length_c   1.000
_cell.angle_alpha   90.00
_cell.angle_beta   90.00
_cell.angle_gamma   90.00
#
_symmetry.space_group_name_H-M   'P 1'
#
loop_
_entity.id
_entity.type
_entity.pdbx_description
1 polymer ?
#
loop_
_entity_poly.entity_id
_entity_poly.type
_entity_poly.pdbx_seq_one_letter_code
_entity_poly.pdbx_strand_id
1 'polypeptide(L)'
;MSQKRTVSLRLNESDLAKLKEISTRLGVKESDLLRFTVKQSLSKLMAFRDKDAKGVDLIPALIECGSELTHYLELDSSDLERIVNSDLLDQHKKVDPEDLDILVSAGLGAPYMTYKNNALRRVSSHNNRMISSLRDYLYEKYLNIGTLEKISQGDNSKDNCSDSRSKFMTIGDKDYAIS
;
A
#
# COMPACT_ATOMS: atom_id res chain seq x y z
N MET A 1 -1.50 -12.51 31.18
CA MET A 1 -2.93 -12.09 31.12
C MET A 1 -2.97 -10.62 30.72
N SER A 2 -3.73 -10.28 29.67
CA SER A 2 -3.90 -8.88 29.23
C SER A 2 -4.83 -8.14 30.20
N GLN A 3 -4.40 -7.01 30.75
CA GLN A 3 -5.24 -6.19 31.64
C GLN A 3 -6.36 -5.53 30.83
N LYS A 4 -7.61 -5.79 31.20
CA LYS A 4 -8.77 -5.09 30.64
C LYS A 4 -8.89 -3.72 31.32
N ARG A 5 -8.99 -2.65 30.53
CA ARG A 5 -9.22 -1.29 31.02
C ARG A 5 -10.51 -0.74 30.42
N THR A 6 -11.22 0.07 31.20
CA THR A 6 -12.40 0.80 30.74
C THR A 6 -11.96 2.13 30.15
N VAL A 7 -12.52 2.49 28.99
CA VAL A 7 -12.26 3.76 28.30
C VAL A 7 -13.61 4.40 27.98
N SER A 8 -13.73 5.69 28.23
CA SER A 8 -14.90 6.51 27.85
C SER A 8 -14.59 7.26 26.57
N LEU A 9 -15.47 7.16 25.56
CA LEU A 9 -15.34 7.84 24.28
C LEU A 9 -16.52 8.79 24.07
N ARG A 10 -16.25 9.99 23.55
CA ARG A 10 -17.29 10.94 23.13
C ARG A 10 -17.56 10.73 21.65
N LEU A 11 -18.83 10.54 21.31
CA LEU A 11 -19.31 10.36 19.94
C LEU A 11 -20.52 11.27 19.73
N ASN A 12 -20.73 11.67 18.48
CA ASN A 12 -21.90 12.42 18.09
C ASN A 12 -23.14 11.52 18.11
N GLU A 13 -24.32 12.10 18.32
CA GLU A 13 -25.58 11.35 18.41
C GLU A 13 -25.86 10.51 17.16
N SER A 14 -25.53 11.04 15.98
CA SER A 14 -25.69 10.35 14.71
C SER A 14 -24.83 9.09 14.59
N ASP A 15 -23.62 9.08 15.16
CA ASP A 15 -22.74 7.92 15.12
C ASP A 15 -23.13 6.87 16.16
N LEU A 16 -23.63 7.30 17.32
CA LEU A 16 -24.24 6.41 18.31
C LEU A 16 -25.46 5.70 17.74
N ALA A 17 -26.32 6.42 17.01
CA ALA A 17 -27.49 5.83 16.35
C ALA A 17 -27.08 4.74 15.34
N LYS A 18 -26.10 5.04 14.46
CA LYS A 18 -25.57 4.05 13.50
C LYS A 18 -24.99 2.83 14.21
N LEU A 19 -24.21 3.01 15.27
CA LEU A 19 -23.61 1.91 16.03
C LEU A 19 -24.69 0.99 16.61
N LYS A 20 -25.75 1.56 17.17
CA LYS A 20 -26.89 0.82 17.73
C LYS A 20 -27.67 0.06 16.66
N GLU A 21 -27.94 0.69 15.52
CA GLU A 21 -28.64 0.04 14.40
C GLU A 21 -27.83 -1.14 13.83
N ILE A 22 -26.53 -0.95 13.61
CA ILE A 22 -25.64 -1.99 13.08
C ILE A 22 -25.49 -3.13 14.08
N SER A 23 -25.25 -2.84 15.36
CA SER A 23 -25.10 -3.88 16.39
C SER A 23 -26.38 -4.69 16.58
N THR A 24 -27.55 -4.04 16.56
CA THR A 24 -28.86 -4.71 16.61
C THR A 24 -29.04 -5.64 15.41
N ARG A 25 -28.73 -5.16 14.20
CA ARG A 25 -28.85 -5.96 12.97
C ARG A 25 -27.91 -7.16 12.96
N LEU A 26 -26.71 -7.02 13.50
CA LEU A 26 -25.72 -8.09 13.58
C LEU A 26 -25.95 -9.03 14.79
N GLY A 27 -26.84 -8.69 15.72
CA GLY A 27 -27.10 -9.47 16.93
C GLY A 27 -25.93 -9.47 17.93
N VAL A 28 -25.12 -8.40 17.94
CA VAL A 28 -23.94 -8.27 18.81
C VAL A 28 -24.08 -7.11 19.78
N LYS A 29 -23.29 -7.10 20.86
CA LYS A 29 -23.23 -5.95 21.79
C LYS A 29 -22.52 -4.77 21.13
N GLU A 30 -22.98 -3.55 21.40
CA GLU A 30 -22.33 -2.30 20.95
C GLU A 30 -20.84 -2.25 21.30
N SER A 31 -20.47 -2.70 22.51
CA SER A 31 -19.08 -2.72 22.96
C SER A 31 -18.21 -3.73 22.23
N ASP A 32 -18.78 -4.83 21.72
CA ASP A 32 -18.06 -5.79 20.89
C ASP A 32 -17.87 -5.28 19.47
N LEU A 33 -18.89 -4.63 18.91
CA LEU A 33 -18.79 -3.93 17.62
C LEU A 33 -17.75 -2.81 17.68
N LEU A 34 -17.76 -1.99 18.72
CA LEU A 34 -16.76 -0.93 18.91
C LEU A 34 -15.34 -1.51 18.99
N ARG A 35 -15.16 -2.60 19.74
CA ARG A 35 -13.87 -3.28 19.88
C ARG A 35 -13.40 -3.87 18.54
N PHE A 36 -14.32 -4.41 17.75
CA PHE A 36 -14.04 -4.91 16.40
C PHE A 36 -13.54 -3.77 15.50
N THR A 37 -14.26 -2.65 15.44
CA THR A 37 -13.86 -1.49 14.62
C THR A 37 -12.50 -0.95 15.03
N VAL A 38 -12.25 -0.76 16.33
CA VAL A 38 -10.95 -0.29 16.82
C VAL A 38 -9.82 -1.26 16.42
N LYS A 39 -10.01 -2.58 16.58
CA LYS A 39 -9.00 -3.57 16.16
C LYS A 39 -8.75 -3.54 14.66
N GLN A 40 -9.80 -3.41 13.85
CA GLN A 40 -9.69 -3.35 12.41
C GLN A 40 -8.90 -2.10 11.98
N SER A 41 -9.24 -0.93 12.53
CA SER A 41 -8.54 0.32 12.25
C SER A 41 -7.08 0.27 12.71
N LEU A 42 -6.81 -0.22 13.93
CA LEU A 42 -5.43 -0.35 14.43
C LEU A 42 -4.59 -1.27 13.55
N SER A 43 -5.15 -2.36 13.03
CA SER A 43 -4.42 -3.29 12.17
C SER A 43 -3.93 -2.61 10.88
N LYS A 44 -4.73 -1.71 10.29
CA LYS A 44 -4.33 -0.89 9.13
C LYS A 44 -3.22 0.11 9.47
N LEU A 45 -3.21 0.61 10.70
CA LEU A 45 -2.29 1.66 11.15
C LEU A 45 -0.98 1.11 11.75
N MET A 46 -0.75 -0.21 11.70
CA MET A 46 0.42 -0.82 12.34
C MET A 46 1.75 -0.30 11.79
N ALA A 47 1.84 0.05 10.50
CA ALA A 47 3.05 0.60 9.91
C ALA A 47 3.49 1.91 10.60
N PHE A 48 2.55 2.77 10.99
CA PHE A 48 2.83 4.04 11.67
C PHE A 48 3.23 3.88 13.14
N ARG A 49 3.11 2.67 13.71
CA ARG A 49 3.58 2.37 15.06
C ARG A 49 5.07 2.05 15.08
N ASP A 50 5.59 1.50 13.98
CA ASP A 50 7.00 1.18 13.85
C ASP A 50 7.80 2.50 13.68
N LYS A 51 8.74 2.74 14.60
CA LYS A 51 9.55 3.97 14.59
C LYS A 51 10.64 3.93 13.52
N ASP A 52 10.97 2.74 13.04
CA ASP A 52 12.00 2.52 12.03
C ASP A 52 11.41 2.60 10.61
N ALA A 53 10.09 2.43 10.47
CA ALA A 53 9.38 2.59 9.20
C ALA A 53 9.25 4.09 8.84
N LYS A 54 9.96 4.51 7.80
CA LYS A 54 9.99 5.91 7.34
C LYS A 54 10.11 6.00 5.82
N GLY A 55 9.75 7.15 5.27
CA GLY A 55 9.86 7.42 3.84
C GLY A 55 9.07 6.39 3.03
N VAL A 56 9.72 5.81 2.02
CA VAL A 56 9.14 4.79 1.14
C VAL A 56 8.55 3.58 1.87
N ASP A 57 9.05 3.25 3.06
CA ASP A 57 8.57 2.10 3.85
C ASP A 57 7.10 2.29 4.32
N LEU A 58 6.62 3.54 4.37
CA LEU A 58 5.23 3.87 4.76
C LEU A 58 4.28 3.99 3.56
N ILE A 59 4.78 3.98 2.33
CA ILE A 59 3.97 4.10 1.10
C ILE A 59 2.89 3.01 1.00
N PRO A 60 3.16 1.71 1.25
CA PRO A 60 2.12 0.69 1.22
C PRO A 60 0.93 1.02 2.15
N ALA A 61 1.22 1.49 3.36
CA ALA A 61 0.19 1.85 4.34
C ALA A 61 -0.59 3.10 3.90
N LEU A 62 0.08 4.10 3.33
CA LEU A 62 -0.58 5.29 2.79
C LEU A 62 -1.47 4.97 1.58
N ILE A 63 -1.09 4.03 0.74
CA ILE A 63 -1.94 3.59 -0.38
C ILE A 63 -3.19 2.86 0.15
N GLU A 64 -3.04 2.05 1.19
CA GLU A 64 -4.15 1.24 1.71
C GLU A 64 -5.15 2.03 2.57
N CYS A 65 -4.67 2.95 3.42
CA CYS A 65 -5.53 3.69 4.33
C CYS A 65 -5.31 5.21 4.34
N GLY A 66 -4.44 5.76 3.48
CA GLY A 66 -4.12 7.19 3.48
C GLY A 66 -5.33 8.09 3.24
N SER A 67 -6.25 7.69 2.35
CA SER A 67 -7.49 8.44 2.11
C SER A 67 -8.41 8.51 3.33
N GLU A 68 -8.52 7.39 4.07
CA GLU A 68 -9.29 7.35 5.32
C GLU A 68 -8.59 8.17 6.41
N LEU A 69 -7.25 8.08 6.47
CA LEU A 69 -6.42 8.77 7.44
C LEU A 69 -6.54 10.30 7.27
N THR A 70 -6.33 10.82 6.06
CA THR A 70 -6.39 12.26 5.78
C THR A 70 -7.79 12.82 5.99
N HIS A 71 -8.83 12.06 5.62
CA HIS A 71 -10.21 12.50 5.82
C HIS A 71 -10.65 12.48 7.29
N TYR A 72 -10.42 11.38 8.02
CA TYR A 72 -10.93 11.24 9.39
C TYR A 72 -10.05 11.89 10.46
N LEU A 73 -8.75 12.07 10.19
CA LEU A 73 -7.82 12.75 11.09
C LEU A 73 -7.49 14.18 10.65
N GLU A 74 -8.10 14.66 9.56
CA GLU A 74 -7.93 16.02 9.02
C GLU A 74 -6.45 16.36 8.74
N LEU A 75 -5.69 15.41 8.21
CA LEU A 75 -4.27 15.60 7.91
C LEU A 75 -4.06 16.26 6.54
N ASP A 76 -3.19 17.26 6.51
CA ASP A 76 -2.77 17.93 5.28
C ASP A 76 -1.44 17.36 4.73
N SER A 77 -0.99 17.91 3.59
CA SER A 77 0.26 17.48 2.94
C SER A 77 1.50 17.74 3.81
N SER A 78 1.49 18.81 4.61
CA SER A 78 2.59 19.13 5.53
C SER A 78 2.66 18.14 6.69
N ASP A 79 1.51 17.71 7.19
CA ASP A 79 1.41 16.66 8.20
C ASP A 79 1.90 15.32 7.66
N LEU A 80 1.53 14.95 6.42
CA LEU A 80 2.04 13.73 5.80
C LEU A 80 3.56 13.81 5.56
N GLU A 81 4.09 14.93 5.07
CA GLU A 81 5.55 15.12 4.89
C GLU A 81 6.27 14.93 6.22
N ARG A 82 5.75 15.51 7.30
CA ARG A 82 6.30 15.33 8.65
C ARG A 82 6.18 13.89 9.14
N ILE A 83 5.05 13.23 8.96
CA ILE A 83 4.85 11.84 9.42
C ILE A 83 5.76 10.88 8.66
N VAL A 84 5.93 11.09 7.36
CA VAL A 84 6.59 10.14 6.46
C VAL A 84 8.09 10.39 6.39
N ASN A 85 8.50 11.64 6.20
CA ASN A 85 9.89 12.00 5.90
C ASN A 85 10.65 12.56 7.13
N SER A 86 10.05 12.58 8.33
CA SER A 86 10.77 13.07 9.52
C SER A 86 11.93 12.17 9.92
N ASP A 87 13.03 12.81 10.34
CA ASP A 87 14.23 12.14 10.84
C ASP A 87 14.77 11.07 9.86
N LEU A 88 14.62 11.32 8.56
CA LEU A 88 15.11 10.48 7.48
C LEU A 88 16.59 10.80 7.21
N LEU A 89 17.47 9.82 7.38
CA LEU A 89 18.91 9.96 7.11
C LEU A 89 19.26 9.71 5.64
N ASP A 90 18.51 8.83 4.99
CA ASP A 90 18.74 8.41 3.62
C ASP A 90 17.79 9.12 2.65
N GLN A 91 18.33 9.99 1.80
CA GLN A 91 17.55 10.76 0.83
C GLN A 91 16.92 9.88 -0.26
N HIS A 92 17.45 8.69 -0.54
CA HIS A 92 16.86 7.77 -1.52
C HIS A 92 15.53 7.19 -1.05
N LYS A 93 15.28 7.19 0.26
CA LYS A 93 14.01 6.77 0.85
C LYS A 93 12.99 7.91 0.96
N LYS A 94 13.34 9.13 0.55
CA LYS A 94 12.45 10.27 0.71
C LYS A 94 11.27 10.17 -0.25
N VAL A 95 10.06 10.36 0.28
CA VAL A 95 8.85 10.48 -0.55
C VAL A 95 8.73 11.91 -1.06
N ASP A 96 8.37 12.05 -2.33
CA ASP A 96 8.16 13.34 -2.97
C ASP A 96 6.94 14.08 -2.37
N PRO A 97 7.09 15.34 -1.93
CA PRO A 97 5.97 16.13 -1.41
C PRO A 97 4.79 16.26 -2.38
N GLU A 98 5.04 16.26 -3.69
CA GLU A 98 3.98 16.32 -4.70
C GLU A 98 3.10 15.06 -4.66
N ASP A 99 3.71 13.89 -4.45
CA ASP A 99 2.95 12.63 -4.33
C ASP A 99 2.12 12.58 -3.04
N LEU A 100 2.60 13.20 -1.96
CA LEU A 100 1.84 13.34 -0.72
C LEU A 100 0.65 14.28 -0.89
N ASP A 101 0.80 15.36 -1.64
CA ASP A 101 -0.31 16.27 -1.99
C ASP A 101 -1.41 15.57 -2.81
N ILE A 102 -0.98 14.75 -3.77
CA ILE A 102 -1.91 13.93 -4.56
C ILE A 102 -2.66 12.93 -3.67
N LEU A 103 -2.00 12.30 -2.69
CA LEU A 103 -2.64 11.39 -1.73
C LEU A 103 -3.68 12.10 -0.85
N VAL A 104 -3.37 13.29 -0.35
CA VAL A 104 -4.32 14.11 0.42
C VAL A 104 -5.53 14.47 -0.44
N SER A 105 -5.27 14.94 -1.66
CA SER A 105 -6.31 15.31 -2.63
C SER A 105 -7.21 14.13 -3.02
N ALA A 106 -6.63 12.93 -3.19
CA ALA A 106 -7.38 11.70 -3.46
C ALA A 106 -8.24 11.25 -2.26
N GLY A 107 -7.81 11.56 -1.03
CA GLY A 107 -8.52 11.22 0.21
C GLY A 107 -9.85 11.95 0.44
N LEU A 108 -10.07 13.06 -0.26
CA LEU A 108 -11.29 13.87 -0.14
C LEU A 108 -12.53 13.23 -0.82
N GLY A 109 -12.38 12.10 -1.52
CA GLY A 109 -13.45 11.36 -2.18
C GLY A 109 -14.10 10.28 -1.31
N ALA A 110 -15.01 10.65 -0.41
CA ALA A 110 -15.59 9.77 0.62
C ALA A 110 -16.24 8.44 0.13
N PRO A 111 -16.03 7.29 0.83
CA PRO A 111 -16.58 5.96 0.48
C PRO A 111 -18.09 5.74 0.72
N TYR A 112 -18.76 6.50 1.60
CA TYR A 112 -20.13 6.18 2.04
C TYR A 112 -21.25 6.90 1.25
N MET A 113 -20.92 7.90 0.43
CA MET A 113 -21.91 8.72 -0.29
C MET A 113 -22.47 8.08 -1.57
N THR A 114 -22.09 6.84 -1.86
CA THR A 114 -22.34 6.18 -3.16
C THR A 114 -23.58 5.32 -3.20
N TYR A 115 -24.19 5.00 -2.06
CA TYR A 115 -25.30 4.05 -2.01
C TYR A 115 -26.65 4.64 -2.46
N LYS A 116 -26.80 5.97 -2.56
CA LYS A 116 -28.11 6.60 -2.82
C LYS A 116 -28.26 7.42 -4.10
N ASN A 117 -27.21 7.59 -4.92
CA ASN A 117 -27.32 8.49 -6.08
C ASN A 117 -26.57 8.00 -7.32
N ASN A 118 -27.29 7.76 -8.42
CA ASN A 118 -26.72 7.30 -9.69
C ASN A 118 -25.73 8.31 -10.31
N ALA A 119 -25.83 9.61 -10.00
CA ALA A 119 -24.84 10.60 -10.40
C ALA A 119 -23.53 10.45 -9.62
N LEU A 120 -23.60 10.20 -8.30
CA LEU A 120 -22.44 9.96 -7.44
C LEU A 120 -21.78 8.60 -7.72
N ARG A 121 -22.53 7.62 -8.25
CA ARG A 121 -21.97 6.32 -8.67
C ARG A 121 -20.96 6.46 -9.81
N ARG A 122 -21.18 7.40 -10.74
CA ARG A 122 -20.22 7.71 -11.83
C ARG A 122 -18.97 8.40 -11.26
N VAL A 123 -19.15 9.35 -10.36
CA VAL A 123 -18.04 10.06 -9.67
C VAL A 123 -17.21 9.10 -8.83
N SER A 124 -17.83 8.21 -8.06
CA SER A 124 -17.10 7.20 -7.28
C SER A 124 -16.44 6.13 -8.14
N SER A 125 -17.05 5.70 -9.24
CA SER A 125 -16.41 4.75 -10.16
C SER A 125 -15.19 5.39 -10.83
N HIS A 126 -15.25 6.68 -11.14
CA HIS A 126 -14.13 7.44 -11.67
C HIS A 126 -13.03 7.65 -10.62
N ASN A 127 -13.40 8.04 -9.40
CA ASN A 127 -12.47 8.18 -8.28
C ASN A 127 -11.80 6.85 -7.93
N ASN A 128 -12.52 5.74 -7.91
CA ASN A 128 -11.93 4.42 -7.66
C ASN A 128 -10.91 4.04 -8.75
N ARG A 129 -11.16 4.39 -10.01
CA ARG A 129 -10.20 4.20 -11.11
C ARG A 129 -8.96 5.08 -10.94
N MET A 130 -9.15 6.35 -10.56
CA MET A 130 -8.03 7.25 -10.28
C MET A 130 -7.21 6.79 -9.08
N ILE A 131 -7.85 6.33 -8.01
CA ILE A 131 -7.17 5.77 -6.83
C ILE A 131 -6.40 4.50 -7.20
N SER A 132 -6.95 3.62 -8.05
CA SER A 132 -6.20 2.46 -8.53
C SER A 132 -4.99 2.85 -9.39
N SER A 133 -5.13 3.83 -10.29
CA SER A 133 -4.01 4.29 -11.12
C SER A 133 -2.94 5.01 -10.29
N LEU A 134 -3.33 5.81 -9.30
CA LEU A 134 -2.42 6.44 -8.35
C LEU A 134 -1.66 5.39 -7.53
N ARG A 135 -2.39 4.39 -7.04
CA ARG A 135 -1.80 3.23 -6.37
C ARG A 135 -0.73 2.59 -7.25
N ASP A 136 -1.06 2.23 -8.49
CA ASP A 136 -0.12 1.57 -9.40
C ASP A 136 1.12 2.44 -9.66
N TYR A 137 0.93 3.75 -9.89
CA TYR A 137 2.03 4.71 -10.02
C TYR A 137 2.94 4.77 -8.78
N LEU A 138 2.38 4.86 -7.57
CA LEU A 138 3.18 4.92 -6.34
C LEU A 138 3.90 3.60 -6.05
N TYR A 139 3.27 2.46 -6.36
CA TYR A 139 3.94 1.16 -6.29
C TYR A 139 5.12 1.09 -7.25
N GLU A 140 4.96 1.53 -8.50
CA GLU A 140 6.06 1.55 -9.46
C GLU A 140 7.18 2.52 -9.07
N LYS A 141 6.83 3.74 -8.66
CA LYS A 141 7.80 4.80 -8.30
C LYS A 141 8.62 4.46 -7.06
N TYR A 142 8.05 3.81 -6.05
CA TYR A 142 8.74 3.64 -4.76
C TYR A 142 9.09 2.20 -4.40
N LEU A 143 8.34 1.21 -4.90
CA LEU A 143 8.49 -0.18 -4.46
C LEU A 143 9.15 -1.07 -5.53
N ASN A 144 9.04 -0.74 -6.81
CA ASN A 144 9.70 -1.50 -7.89
C ASN A 144 11.17 -1.10 -8.11
N ILE A 145 11.62 0.08 -7.64
CA ILE A 145 13.01 0.54 -7.83
C ILE A 145 14.02 -0.32 -7.05
N GLY A 146 13.63 -0.92 -5.92
CA GLY A 146 14.49 -1.82 -5.12
C GLY A 146 14.90 -3.12 -5.83
N THR A 147 14.31 -3.44 -6.99
CA THR A 147 14.62 -4.64 -7.77
C THR A 147 15.72 -4.40 -8.81
N LEU A 148 15.93 -3.16 -9.26
CA LEU A 148 16.93 -2.83 -10.29
C LEU A 148 18.34 -2.64 -9.73
N GLU A 149 18.49 -2.30 -8.43
CA GLU A 149 19.82 -2.13 -7.83
C GLU A 149 20.50 -3.47 -7.46
N LYS A 150 19.72 -4.55 -7.25
CA LYS A 150 20.28 -5.88 -6.98
C LYS A 150 20.83 -6.59 -8.22
N ILE A 151 20.51 -6.11 -9.43
CA ILE A 151 20.99 -6.69 -10.69
C ILE A 151 22.35 -6.10 -11.10
N SER A 152 22.77 -4.97 -10.53
CA SER A 152 24.02 -4.27 -10.93
C SER A 152 25.23 -4.53 -10.01
N GLN A 153 25.11 -5.36 -8.97
CA GLN A 153 26.24 -5.68 -8.05
C GLN A 153 26.55 -7.18 -7.91
N GLY A 154 26.15 -8.00 -8.88
CA GLY A 154 26.34 -9.44 -8.83
C GLY A 154 26.80 -10.08 -10.13
N ASP A 155 27.88 -9.57 -10.75
CA ASP A 155 28.69 -10.38 -11.68
C ASP A 155 30.08 -9.74 -11.89
N ASN A 156 31.01 -10.07 -11.00
CA ASN A 156 32.44 -9.91 -11.26
C ASN A 156 33.16 -11.09 -10.61
N SER A 157 32.93 -12.28 -11.16
CA SER A 157 33.80 -13.43 -10.92
C SER A 157 33.66 -14.46 -12.02
N LYS A 158 34.79 -14.64 -12.71
CA LYS A 158 35.18 -15.73 -13.63
C LYS A 158 34.88 -15.45 -15.10
N ASP A 159 35.94 -15.09 -15.82
CA ASP A 159 36.31 -15.80 -17.05
C ASP A 159 37.82 -15.62 -17.30
N ASN A 160 38.59 -16.58 -16.80
CA ASN A 160 39.97 -16.84 -17.21
C ASN A 160 40.05 -18.33 -17.48
N CYS A 161 39.73 -18.77 -18.71
CA CYS A 161 40.24 -20.01 -19.28
C CYS A 161 39.93 -20.06 -20.78
N SER A 162 40.76 -19.42 -21.59
CA SER A 162 41.01 -19.88 -22.94
C SER A 162 42.06 -20.99 -22.86
N ASP A 163 41.77 -22.16 -23.41
CA ASP A 163 42.58 -22.84 -24.43
C ASP A 163 42.21 -24.35 -24.52
N SER A 164 42.23 -24.84 -25.77
CA SER A 164 42.49 -26.23 -26.15
C SER A 164 41.37 -27.27 -26.06
N ARG A 165 40.66 -27.47 -27.19
CA ARG A 165 40.91 -28.60 -28.12
C ARG A 165 39.81 -28.73 -29.17
N SER A 166 40.17 -28.48 -30.43
CA SER A 166 39.50 -29.11 -31.57
C SER A 166 40.04 -30.53 -31.75
N LYS A 167 39.15 -31.53 -31.83
CA LYS A 167 39.45 -32.82 -32.46
C LYS A 167 38.15 -33.56 -32.82
N PHE A 168 37.88 -33.60 -34.12
CA PHE A 168 37.46 -34.76 -34.91
C PHE A 168 36.41 -35.73 -34.35
N MET A 169 35.23 -35.80 -35.00
CA MET A 169 34.78 -36.91 -35.89
C MET A 169 33.27 -36.80 -36.07
N THR A 170 32.83 -36.31 -37.23
CA THR A 170 31.44 -36.48 -37.66
C THR A 170 31.29 -37.88 -38.25
N ILE A 171 30.39 -38.63 -37.65
CA ILE A 171 29.95 -39.97 -38.01
C ILE A 171 29.34 -39.93 -39.41
N GLY A 172 29.79 -40.82 -40.28
CA GLY A 172 29.06 -41.18 -41.49
C GLY A 172 27.90 -42.09 -41.15
N ASP A 173 26.77 -41.92 -41.83
CA ASP A 173 26.15 -43.00 -42.59
C ASP A 173 24.86 -42.53 -43.28
N LYS A 174 24.85 -42.78 -44.60
CA LYS A 174 23.74 -43.31 -45.41
C LYS A 174 22.68 -42.36 -45.96
N ASP A 175 22.95 -42.00 -47.21
CA ASP A 175 22.00 -41.92 -48.32
C ASP A 175 21.02 -43.12 -48.36
N TYR A 176 19.73 -42.86 -48.61
CA TYR A 176 19.03 -43.14 -49.88
C TYR A 176 17.51 -43.17 -49.70
N ALA A 177 16.85 -42.24 -50.38
CA ALA A 177 15.46 -42.28 -50.86
C ALA A 177 15.37 -41.10 -51.87
N ILE A 178 14.93 -41.15 -53.13
CA ILE A 178 14.15 -42.09 -53.95
C ILE A 178 14.38 -41.69 -55.44
N SER A 179 14.26 -42.67 -56.35
CA SER A 179 14.04 -42.59 -57.82
C SER A 179 15.22 -42.30 -58.74
#